data_AF-F3AZN7-F1
#
_entry.id   AF-F3AZN7-F1
#
_cell.length_a   1.000
_cell.length_b   1.000
_cell.length_c   1.000
_cell.angle_alpha   90.00
_cell.angle_beta   90.00
_cell.angle_gamma   90.00
#
_symmetry.space_group_name_H-M   'P 1'
#
loop_
_entity.id
_entity.type
_entity.pdbx_description
1 polymer ?
#
loop_
_entity_poly.entity_id
_entity_poly.type
_entity_poly.pdbx_seq_one_letter_code
_entity_poly.pdbx_strand_id
1 'polypeptide(L)'
;MDEIIKYIKTKYNPISIIVYGSYASGTNNLNSDFDAIVISYDYERFHDTSFVDGVELDVFVYPLSYFERGYEHKDFIQILDGIIITDSNGIGEKLQEDVKDYFSKITVKTDNEIRASIDWCVKMFERVKRNDCEGMFRWHWVLIDSLEIFCDIMDQPYLGPKKSLKWMKEIHPLAFNYYKKALESFDIESLKGWITYIKKLNYKG
;
A
#
# COMPACT_ATOMS: atom_id res chain seq x y z
N MET A 1 14.74 9.54 14.44
CA MET A 1 14.43 8.09 14.53
C MET A 1 14.96 7.50 15.83
N ASP A 2 16.24 7.67 16.15
CA ASP A 2 16.84 7.09 17.38
C ASP A 2 16.13 7.50 18.68
N GLU A 3 15.80 8.79 18.86
CA GLU A 3 15.06 9.24 20.06
C GLU A 3 13.64 8.66 20.13
N ILE A 4 12.97 8.48 18.99
CA ILE A 4 11.64 7.85 18.92
C ILE A 4 11.74 6.36 19.30
N ILE A 5 12.70 5.63 18.72
CA ILE A 5 12.93 4.22 19.06
C ILE A 5 13.30 4.07 20.54
N LYS A 6 14.13 4.97 21.08
CA LYS A 6 14.49 4.99 22.49
C LYS A 6 13.27 5.23 23.38
N TYR A 7 12.43 6.21 23.04
CA TYR A 7 11.16 6.44 23.74
C TYR A 7 10.26 5.19 23.73
N ILE A 8 10.07 4.56 22.57
CA ILE A 8 9.27 3.33 22.43
C ILE A 8 9.84 2.21 23.31
N LYS A 9 11.16 1.99 23.25
CA LYS A 9 11.83 0.97 24.06
C LYS A 9 11.67 1.20 25.56
N THR A 10 11.86 2.44 26.01
CA THR A 10 11.72 2.80 27.42
C THR A 10 10.28 2.71 27.92
N LYS A 11 9.32 3.18 27.12
CA LYS A 11 7.91 3.23 27.52
C LYS A 11 7.27 1.85 27.49
N TYR A 12 7.48 1.09 26.42
CA TYR A 12 6.70 -0.13 26.14
C TYR A 12 7.40 -1.44 26.45
N ASN A 13 8.71 -1.41 26.76
CA ASN A 13 9.55 -2.61 26.96
C ASN A 13 9.24 -3.71 25.91
N PRO A 14 9.40 -3.41 24.61
CA PRO A 14 8.80 -4.20 23.56
C PRO A 14 9.53 -5.52 23.32
N ILE A 15 8.75 -6.54 23.02
CA ILE A 15 9.21 -7.81 22.45
C ILE A 15 9.65 -7.58 21.01
N SER A 16 8.79 -6.92 20.22
CA SER A 16 9.07 -6.61 18.83
C SER A 16 8.70 -5.16 18.49
N ILE A 17 9.50 -4.55 17.62
CA ILE A 17 9.22 -3.27 16.98
C ILE A 17 9.40 -3.46 15.48
N ILE A 18 8.33 -3.27 14.72
CA ILE A 18 8.35 -3.29 13.26
C ILE A 18 7.99 -1.89 12.77
N VAL A 19 8.99 -1.16 12.26
CA VAL A 19 8.79 0.17 11.68
C VAL A 19 8.40 0.00 10.23
N TYR A 20 7.39 0.73 9.77
CA TYR A 20 6.99 0.73 8.37
C TYR A 20 6.83 2.17 7.86
N GLY A 21 6.21 2.32 6.70
CA GLY A 21 5.92 3.63 6.15
C GLY A 21 7.19 4.41 5.78
N SER A 22 7.12 5.72 5.94
CA SER A 22 8.10 6.64 5.33
C SER A 22 9.48 6.57 5.99
N TYR A 23 9.54 6.32 7.30
CA TYR A 23 10.78 6.17 8.07
C TYR A 23 11.48 4.86 7.74
N ALA A 24 10.74 3.76 7.58
CA ALA A 24 11.34 2.49 7.14
C ALA A 24 11.92 2.60 5.72
N SER A 25 11.20 3.25 4.81
CA SER A 25 11.65 3.35 3.42
C SER A 25 12.64 4.50 3.14
N GLY A 26 13.03 5.29 4.15
CA GLY A 26 13.91 6.46 3.99
C GLY A 26 13.33 7.59 3.14
N THR A 27 11.99 7.70 3.07
CA THR A 27 11.28 8.73 2.27
C THR A 27 10.54 9.76 3.14
N ASN A 28 10.78 9.73 4.45
CA ASN A 28 10.14 10.62 5.40
C ASN A 28 10.51 12.10 5.10
N ASN A 29 9.57 12.98 5.37
CA ASN A 29 9.73 14.43 5.25
C ASN A 29 9.07 15.12 6.46
N LEU A 30 8.97 16.45 6.42
CA LEU A 30 8.45 17.25 7.54
C LEU A 30 6.99 16.95 7.90
N ASN A 31 6.22 16.35 6.99
CA ASN A 31 4.83 15.96 7.21
C ASN A 31 4.68 14.45 7.43
N SER A 32 5.77 13.74 7.73
CA SER A 32 5.75 12.32 8.01
C SER A 32 5.54 12.04 9.49
N ASP A 33 4.61 11.14 9.77
CA ASP A 33 4.46 10.39 11.00
C ASP A 33 5.51 9.28 11.10
N PHE A 34 5.70 8.80 12.33
CA PHE A 34 6.50 7.61 12.61
C PHE A 34 5.59 6.39 12.76
N ASP A 35 5.49 5.58 11.71
CA ASP A 35 4.66 4.40 11.72
C ASP A 35 5.38 3.17 12.31
N ALA A 36 4.77 2.51 13.30
CA ALA A 36 5.27 1.23 13.79
C ALA A 36 4.20 0.34 14.42
N ILE A 37 4.46 -0.97 14.37
CA ILE A 37 3.81 -1.94 15.24
C ILE A 37 4.77 -2.28 16.38
N VAL A 38 4.23 -2.24 17.59
CA VAL A 38 4.93 -2.60 18.81
C VAL A 38 4.21 -3.76 19.47
N ILE A 39 4.93 -4.82 19.78
CA ILE A 39 4.41 -6.00 20.48
C ILE A 39 5.05 -6.05 21.86
N SER A 40 4.24 -6.10 22.91
CA SER A 40 4.69 -6.14 24.32
C SER A 40 3.92 -7.19 25.12
N TYR A 41 4.42 -7.58 26.29
CA TYR A 41 3.72 -8.52 27.18
C TYR A 41 2.52 -7.87 27.89
N ASP A 42 2.74 -6.71 28.51
CA ASP A 42 1.83 -6.14 29.52
C ASP A 42 1.07 -4.89 29.04
N TYR A 43 0.55 -4.93 27.81
CA TYR A 43 -0.21 -3.82 27.23
C TYR A 43 -1.51 -4.30 26.58
N GLU A 44 -2.59 -3.55 26.76
CA GLU A 44 -3.76 -3.69 25.91
C GLU A 44 -3.49 -3.14 24.50
N ARG A 45 -4.36 -3.47 23.54
CA ARG A 45 -4.26 -2.89 22.20
C ARG A 45 -4.65 -1.41 22.25
N PHE A 46 -3.78 -0.53 21.79
CA PHE A 46 -4.11 0.88 21.60
C PHE A 46 -3.26 1.53 20.50
N HIS A 47 -3.62 2.76 20.15
CA HIS A 47 -2.92 3.57 19.16
C HIS A 47 -2.26 4.77 19.87
N ASP A 48 -0.93 4.85 19.83
CA ASP A 48 -0.15 5.97 20.36
C ASP A 48 0.08 7.03 19.26
N THR A 49 -0.54 8.19 19.46
CA THR A 49 -0.44 9.40 18.61
C THR A 49 0.34 10.53 19.30
N SER A 50 1.17 10.19 20.29
CA SER A 50 2.01 11.18 20.98
C SER A 50 3.00 11.85 20.01
N PHE A 51 3.52 13.02 20.41
CA PHE A 51 4.63 13.66 19.71
C PHE A 51 5.95 13.36 20.42
N VAL A 52 6.95 12.90 19.66
CA VAL A 52 8.31 12.66 20.15
C VAL A 52 9.29 13.31 19.20
N ASP A 53 10.13 14.20 19.74
CA ASP A 53 11.11 14.95 18.93
C ASP A 53 10.46 15.71 17.75
N GLY A 54 9.26 16.27 17.98
CA GLY A 54 8.49 17.00 16.98
C GLY A 54 7.81 16.14 15.90
N VAL A 55 7.87 14.81 16.01
CA VAL A 55 7.24 13.85 15.09
C VAL A 55 6.04 13.21 15.75
N GLU A 56 4.91 13.18 15.05
CA GLU A 56 3.71 12.44 15.47
C GLU A 56 3.94 10.94 15.31
N LEU A 57 3.52 10.15 16.30
CA LEU A 57 3.54 8.71 16.22
C LEU A 57 2.27 8.20 15.52
N ASP A 58 2.40 7.21 14.64
CA ASP A 58 1.31 6.32 14.20
C ASP A 58 1.67 4.90 14.66
N VAL A 59 1.69 4.72 15.98
CA VAL A 59 2.24 3.52 16.61
C VAL A 59 1.13 2.66 17.21
N PHE A 60 0.90 1.49 16.64
CA PHE A 60 -0.05 0.52 17.17
C PHE A 60 0.66 -0.44 18.12
N VAL A 61 0.24 -0.42 19.38
CA VAL A 61 0.77 -1.31 20.43
C VAL A 61 -0.19 -2.47 20.61
N TYR A 62 0.35 -3.69 20.65
CA TYR A 62 -0.40 -4.94 20.81
C TYR A 62 0.17 -5.81 21.93
N PRO A 63 -0.67 -6.51 22.72
CA PRO A 63 -0.20 -7.59 23.56
C PRO A 63 0.26 -8.77 22.70
N LEU A 64 1.28 -9.51 23.16
CA LEU A 64 1.67 -10.78 22.55
C LEU A 64 0.48 -11.74 22.37
N SER A 65 -0.39 -11.80 23.39
CA SER A 65 -1.58 -12.66 23.39
C SER A 65 -2.59 -12.35 22.26
N TYR A 66 -2.51 -11.18 21.62
CA TYR A 66 -3.32 -10.87 20.44
C TYR A 66 -2.97 -11.80 19.27
N PHE A 67 -1.68 -12.01 19.02
CA PHE A 67 -1.19 -12.83 17.90
C PHE A 67 -1.29 -14.33 18.18
N GLU A 68 -1.44 -14.74 19.45
CA GLU A 68 -1.65 -16.14 19.84
C GLU A 68 -3.10 -16.62 19.61
N ARG A 69 -4.07 -15.71 19.61
CA ARG A 69 -5.51 -16.04 19.49
C ARG A 69 -6.00 -16.19 18.04
N GLY A 70 -5.12 -15.94 17.06
CA GLY A 70 -5.49 -15.80 15.66
C GLY A 70 -5.88 -14.36 15.31
N TYR A 71 -5.41 -13.89 14.17
CA TYR A 71 -5.59 -12.52 13.68
C TYR A 71 -5.77 -12.51 12.17
N GLU A 72 -6.34 -11.42 11.64
CA GLU A 72 -6.57 -11.24 10.21
C GLU A 72 -5.30 -10.68 9.54
N HIS A 73 -4.59 -11.50 8.76
CA HIS A 73 -3.34 -11.11 8.07
C HIS A 73 -3.47 -9.82 7.23
N LYS A 74 -4.65 -9.60 6.63
CA LYS A 74 -4.93 -8.41 5.82
C LYS A 74 -4.82 -7.09 6.60
N ASP A 75 -5.00 -7.13 7.92
CA ASP A 75 -4.93 -5.94 8.79
C ASP A 75 -3.48 -5.48 9.04
N PHE A 76 -2.50 -6.25 8.53
CA PHE A 76 -1.08 -6.06 8.74
C PHE A 76 -0.29 -5.89 7.43
N ILE A 77 -0.95 -5.60 6.30
CA ILE A 77 -0.29 -5.39 5.00
C ILE A 77 0.86 -4.35 5.04
N GLN A 78 0.76 -3.37 5.93
CA GLN A 78 1.72 -2.29 6.10
C GLN A 78 3.11 -2.78 6.51
N ILE A 79 3.22 -3.93 7.20
CA ILE A 79 4.52 -4.47 7.63
C ILE A 79 5.22 -5.34 6.59
N LEU A 80 4.65 -5.59 5.41
CA LEU A 80 5.25 -6.44 4.37
C LEU A 80 6.71 -6.08 4.05
N ASP A 81 7.01 -4.78 4.01
CA ASP A 81 8.33 -4.17 3.76
C ASP A 81 8.83 -3.41 5.00
N GLY A 82 8.25 -3.67 6.17
CA GLY A 82 8.67 -3.09 7.43
C GLY A 82 10.07 -3.56 7.85
N ILE A 83 10.77 -2.70 8.58
CA ILE A 83 12.06 -2.99 9.18
C ILE A 83 11.85 -3.40 10.63
N ILE A 84 12.28 -4.62 10.97
CA ILE A 84 12.29 -5.11 12.34
C ILE A 84 13.48 -4.47 13.08
N ILE A 85 13.20 -3.64 14.08
CA ILE A 85 14.21 -2.94 14.88
C ILE A 85 14.59 -3.75 16.13
N THR A 86 13.65 -4.53 16.65
CA THR A 86 13.83 -5.42 17.80
C THR A 86 12.87 -6.58 17.63
N ASP A 87 13.31 -7.79 17.94
CA ASP A 87 12.46 -8.97 18.00
C ASP A 87 13.13 -10.02 18.90
N SER A 88 12.73 -10.06 20.17
CA SER A 88 13.43 -10.87 21.18
C SER A 88 13.00 -12.33 21.20
N ASN A 89 11.88 -12.69 20.57
CA ASN A 89 11.36 -14.06 20.54
C ASN A 89 10.93 -14.53 19.13
N GLY A 90 11.19 -13.76 18.08
CA GLY A 90 10.86 -14.09 16.70
C GLY A 90 9.40 -13.83 16.32
N ILE A 91 8.59 -13.21 17.19
CA ILE A 91 7.17 -12.96 16.89
C ILE A 91 7.01 -11.96 15.75
N GLY A 92 7.89 -10.96 15.66
CA GLY A 92 7.83 -9.94 14.62
C GLY A 92 8.16 -10.50 13.25
N GLU A 93 9.21 -11.31 13.17
CA GLU A 93 9.60 -12.02 11.94
C GLU A 93 8.50 -12.96 11.49
N LYS A 94 7.97 -13.79 12.40
CA LYS A 94 6.85 -14.70 12.11
C LYS A 94 5.62 -13.95 11.60
N LEU A 95 5.22 -12.88 12.28
CA LEU A 95 4.09 -12.04 11.87
C LEU A 95 4.31 -11.50 10.44
N GLN A 96 5.52 -11.03 10.13
CA GLN A 96 5.83 -10.52 8.80
C GLN A 96 5.81 -11.62 7.73
N GLU A 97 6.31 -12.82 8.03
CA GLU A 97 6.25 -13.99 7.14
C GLU A 97 4.82 -14.45 6.88
N ASP A 98 4.01 -14.57 7.92
CA ASP A 98 2.59 -14.94 7.84
C ASP A 98 1.82 -13.98 6.91
N VAL A 99 2.08 -12.67 7.04
CA VAL A 99 1.48 -11.63 6.17
C VAL A 99 1.98 -11.75 4.73
N LYS A 100 3.28 -11.97 4.52
CA LYS A 100 3.85 -12.16 3.17
C LYS A 100 3.24 -13.39 2.46
N ASP A 101 3.13 -14.52 3.16
CA ASP A 101 2.53 -15.73 2.63
C ASP A 101 1.05 -15.51 2.26
N TYR A 102 0.28 -14.85 3.12
CA TYR A 102 -1.12 -14.50 2.83
C TYR A 102 -1.27 -13.65 1.56
N PHE A 103 -0.50 -12.57 1.43
CA PHE A 103 -0.60 -11.68 0.26
C PHE A 103 -0.05 -12.30 -1.03
N SER A 104 0.88 -13.25 -0.95
CA SER A 104 1.34 -14.00 -2.13
C SER A 104 0.24 -14.86 -2.77
N LYS A 105 -0.80 -15.21 -2.01
CA LYS A 105 -1.90 -16.10 -2.45
C LYS A 105 -3.12 -15.35 -2.97
N ILE A 106 -3.29 -14.07 -2.61
CA ILE A 106 -4.47 -13.27 -2.99
C ILE A 106 -4.45 -12.86 -4.47
N THR A 107 -3.27 -12.75 -5.08
CA THR A 107 -3.07 -11.95 -6.29
C THR A 107 -3.44 -12.63 -7.60
N VAL A 108 -4.07 -13.79 -7.57
CA VAL A 108 -4.32 -14.56 -8.79
C VAL A 108 -5.75 -14.34 -9.27
N LYS A 109 -6.01 -13.21 -9.93
CA LYS A 109 -7.24 -13.02 -10.71
C LYS A 109 -7.16 -13.86 -11.99
N THR A 110 -8.28 -14.44 -12.40
CA THR A 110 -8.36 -15.17 -13.66
C THR A 110 -8.33 -14.21 -14.86
N ASP A 111 -7.91 -14.70 -16.03
CA ASP A 111 -7.94 -13.91 -17.28
C ASP A 111 -9.33 -13.29 -17.57
N ASN A 112 -10.40 -13.98 -17.20
CA ASN A 112 -11.76 -13.50 -17.40
C ASN A 112 -12.09 -12.32 -16.48
N GLU A 113 -11.63 -12.36 -15.22
CA GLU A 113 -11.78 -11.25 -14.27
C GLU A 113 -10.93 -10.04 -14.69
N ILE A 114 -9.71 -10.28 -15.17
CA ILE A 114 -8.84 -9.24 -15.72
C ILE A 114 -9.51 -8.58 -16.95
N ARG A 115 -10.03 -9.39 -17.89
CA ARG A 115 -10.78 -8.87 -19.06
C ARG A 115 -11.97 -8.00 -18.65
N ALA A 116 -12.79 -8.47 -17.70
CA ALA A 116 -13.94 -7.72 -17.20
C ALA A 116 -13.53 -6.38 -16.55
N SER A 117 -12.40 -6.36 -15.84
CA SER A 117 -11.85 -5.16 -15.22
C SER A 117 -11.35 -4.15 -16.26
N ILE A 118 -10.72 -4.62 -17.34
CA ILE A 118 -10.31 -3.78 -18.47
C ILE A 118 -11.54 -3.20 -19.20
N ASP A 119 -12.57 -4.01 -19.42
CA ASP A 119 -13.82 -3.54 -20.04
C ASP A 119 -14.51 -2.47 -19.17
N TRP A 120 -14.42 -2.60 -17.84
CA TRP A 120 -14.85 -1.55 -16.92
C TRP A 120 -14.08 -0.24 -17.13
N CYS A 121 -12.75 -0.29 -17.25
CA CYS A 121 -11.92 0.88 -17.54
C CYS A 121 -12.33 1.58 -18.84
N VAL A 122 -12.57 0.82 -19.90
CA VAL A 122 -13.05 1.34 -21.20
C VAL A 122 -14.41 2.00 -21.06
N LYS A 123 -15.35 1.37 -20.35
CA LYS A 123 -16.68 1.92 -20.08
C LYS A 123 -16.63 3.21 -19.26
N MET A 124 -15.73 3.28 -18.29
CA MET A 124 -15.53 4.47 -17.47
C MET A 124 -14.96 5.63 -18.27
N PHE A 125 -14.01 5.35 -19.17
CA PHE A 125 -13.51 6.36 -20.11
C PHE A 125 -14.63 6.95 -20.99
N GLU A 126 -15.56 6.14 -21.48
CA GLU A 126 -16.71 6.67 -22.24
C GLU A 126 -17.61 7.59 -21.39
N ARG A 127 -17.77 7.31 -20.10
CA ARG A 127 -18.54 8.15 -19.18
C ARG A 127 -17.85 9.47 -18.89
N VAL A 128 -16.53 9.47 -18.81
CA VAL A 128 -15.72 10.67 -18.62
C VAL A 128 -15.97 11.70 -19.72
N LYS A 129 -16.17 11.25 -20.97
CA LYS A 129 -16.42 12.14 -22.13
C LYS A 129 -17.69 12.98 -22.03
N ARG A 130 -18.61 12.67 -21.10
CA ARG A 130 -19.80 13.51 -20.85
C ARG A 130 -19.41 14.90 -20.35
N ASN A 131 -18.24 15.01 -19.71
CA ASN A 131 -17.67 16.26 -19.22
C ASN A 131 -18.61 17.05 -18.28
N ASP A 132 -19.48 16.34 -17.57
CA ASP A 132 -20.32 16.86 -16.48
C ASP A 132 -19.72 16.45 -15.12
N CYS A 133 -20.39 16.83 -14.02
CA CYS A 133 -19.92 16.50 -12.67
C CYS A 133 -19.77 14.98 -12.46
N GLU A 134 -20.67 14.15 -13.01
CA GLU A 134 -20.53 12.70 -12.94
C GLU A 134 -19.30 12.25 -13.74
N GLY A 135 -19.11 12.75 -14.97
CA GLY A 135 -17.95 12.45 -15.82
C GLY A 135 -16.62 12.79 -15.14
N MET A 136 -16.55 13.92 -14.43
CA MET A 136 -15.37 14.29 -13.64
C MET A 136 -15.18 13.41 -12.41
N PHE A 137 -16.24 12.99 -11.73
CA PHE A 137 -16.13 11.98 -10.68
C PHE A 137 -15.60 10.64 -11.22
N ARG A 138 -16.12 10.20 -12.38
CA ARG A 138 -15.69 8.99 -13.08
C ARG A 138 -14.24 9.06 -13.54
N TRP A 139 -13.72 10.26 -13.84
CA TRP A 139 -12.31 10.49 -14.17
C TRP A 139 -11.39 10.05 -13.04
N HIS A 140 -11.66 10.56 -11.83
CA HIS A 140 -10.85 10.24 -10.65
C HIS A 140 -10.98 8.76 -10.29
N TRP A 141 -12.21 8.23 -10.36
CA TRP A 141 -12.46 6.82 -10.08
C TRP A 141 -11.72 5.90 -11.05
N VAL A 142 -11.78 6.14 -12.37
CA VAL A 142 -11.09 5.27 -13.33
C VAL A 142 -9.58 5.30 -13.11
N LEU A 143 -9.00 6.43 -12.73
CA LEU A 143 -7.57 6.50 -12.42
C LEU A 143 -7.21 5.62 -11.22
N ILE A 144 -7.97 5.68 -10.13
CA ILE A 144 -7.78 4.83 -8.94
C ILE A 144 -7.84 3.34 -9.31
N ASP A 145 -8.96 2.89 -9.88
CA ASP A 145 -9.17 1.47 -10.20
C ASP A 145 -8.17 0.99 -11.26
N SER A 146 -7.82 1.83 -12.24
CA SER A 146 -6.90 1.44 -13.31
C SER A 146 -5.47 1.16 -12.83
N LEU A 147 -5.04 1.74 -11.70
CA LEU A 147 -3.76 1.40 -11.08
C LEU A 147 -3.80 0.02 -10.44
N GLU A 148 -4.88 -0.32 -9.73
CA GLU A 148 -5.10 -1.66 -9.16
C GLU A 148 -5.20 -2.71 -10.27
N ILE A 149 -5.97 -2.43 -11.32
CA ILE A 149 -6.12 -3.30 -12.49
C ILE A 149 -4.77 -3.50 -13.20
N PHE A 150 -3.92 -2.47 -13.27
CA PHE A 150 -2.57 -2.64 -13.80
C PHE A 150 -1.75 -3.61 -12.93
N CYS A 151 -1.84 -3.52 -11.61
CA CYS A 151 -1.19 -4.47 -10.71
C CYS A 151 -1.68 -5.91 -10.95
N ASP A 152 -3.00 -6.12 -11.10
CA ASP A 152 -3.58 -7.43 -11.41
C ASP A 152 -3.06 -8.01 -12.73
N ILE A 153 -2.97 -7.18 -13.80
CA ILE A 153 -2.48 -7.61 -15.12
C ILE A 153 -1.03 -8.11 -15.05
N MET A 154 -0.24 -7.59 -14.11
CA MET A 154 1.18 -7.91 -13.98
C MET A 154 1.43 -8.98 -12.90
N ASP A 155 0.39 -9.63 -12.40
CA ASP A 155 0.44 -10.57 -11.27
C ASP A 155 1.17 -9.99 -10.05
N GLN A 156 0.93 -8.71 -9.76
CA GLN A 156 1.49 -8.01 -8.61
C GLN A 156 0.39 -7.55 -7.65
N PRO A 157 0.55 -7.71 -6.33
CA PRO A 157 -0.40 -7.15 -5.38
C PRO A 157 -0.43 -5.62 -5.44
N TYR A 158 -1.62 -5.05 -5.39
CA TYR A 158 -1.78 -3.62 -5.15
C TYR A 158 -1.50 -3.29 -3.67
N LEU A 159 -0.36 -2.64 -3.40
CA LEU A 159 0.09 -2.31 -2.04
C LEU A 159 -0.13 -0.82 -1.70
N GLY A 160 -1.16 -0.22 -2.29
CA GLY A 160 -1.46 1.20 -2.18
C GLY A 160 -0.68 2.08 -3.18
N PRO A 161 -1.08 3.36 -3.34
CA PRO A 161 -0.63 4.19 -4.46
C PRO A 161 0.88 4.48 -4.39
N LYS A 162 1.44 4.73 -3.20
CA LYS A 162 2.87 5.04 -3.03
C LYS A 162 3.77 3.90 -3.52
N LYS A 163 3.48 2.66 -3.09
CA LYS A 163 4.29 1.48 -3.42
C LYS A 163 4.08 1.06 -4.87
N SER A 164 2.83 0.99 -5.33
CA SER A 164 2.52 0.61 -6.71
C SER A 164 3.07 1.61 -7.74
N LEU A 165 3.02 2.92 -7.47
CA LEU A 165 3.62 3.93 -8.36
C LEU A 165 5.14 3.83 -8.42
N LYS A 166 5.81 3.62 -7.27
CA LYS A 166 7.27 3.44 -7.23
C LYS A 166 7.68 2.20 -8.03
N TRP A 167 7.04 1.06 -7.77
CA TRP A 167 7.28 -0.18 -8.49
C TRP A 167 7.01 -0.02 -10.01
N MET A 168 5.88 0.57 -10.39
CA MET A 168 5.55 0.83 -11.80
C MET A 168 6.61 1.72 -12.46
N LYS A 169 7.11 2.76 -11.77
CA LYS A 169 8.17 3.63 -12.30
C LYS A 169 9.49 2.89 -12.54
N GLU A 170 9.87 2.01 -11.62
CA GLU A 170 11.14 1.28 -11.66
C GLU A 170 11.11 0.11 -12.65
N ILE A 171 10.02 -0.66 -12.68
CA ILE A 171 9.92 -1.90 -13.46
C ILE A 171 9.19 -1.71 -14.80
N HIS A 172 8.21 -0.80 -14.84
CA HIS A 172 7.38 -0.53 -16.02
C HIS A 172 7.36 0.96 -16.40
N PRO A 173 8.52 1.59 -16.66
CA PRO A 173 8.63 3.04 -16.86
C PRO A 173 7.74 3.57 -18.00
N LEU A 174 7.47 2.75 -19.02
CA LEU A 174 6.54 3.11 -20.08
C LEU A 174 5.08 3.20 -19.58
N ALA A 175 4.63 2.23 -18.78
CA ALA A 175 3.31 2.25 -18.16
C ALA A 175 3.19 3.47 -17.23
N PHE A 176 4.21 3.70 -16.40
CA PHE A 176 4.29 4.85 -15.51
C PHE A 176 4.15 6.17 -16.26
N ASN A 177 4.81 6.33 -17.41
CA ASN A 177 4.70 7.56 -18.20
C ASN A 177 3.28 7.80 -18.73
N TYR A 178 2.59 6.76 -19.21
CA TYR A 178 1.18 6.91 -19.62
C TYR A 178 0.28 7.26 -18.45
N TYR A 179 0.42 6.54 -17.33
CA TYR A 179 -0.40 6.77 -16.14
C TYR A 179 -0.16 8.14 -15.52
N LYS A 180 1.11 8.53 -15.36
CA LYS A 180 1.52 9.87 -14.91
C LYS A 180 0.91 10.96 -15.80
N LYS A 181 0.98 10.81 -17.13
CA LYS A 181 0.39 11.78 -18.05
C LYS A 181 -1.12 11.90 -17.87
N ALA A 182 -1.82 10.77 -17.67
CA ALA A 182 -3.26 10.75 -17.39
C ALA A 182 -3.62 11.40 -16.05
N LEU A 183 -2.76 11.27 -15.04
CA LEU A 183 -2.92 11.91 -13.72
C LEU A 183 -2.69 13.43 -13.77
N GLU A 184 -1.66 13.89 -14.47
CA GLU A 184 -1.19 15.29 -14.37
C GLU A 184 -1.78 16.21 -15.44
N SER A 185 -2.09 15.69 -16.63
CA SER A 185 -2.49 16.54 -17.77
C SER A 185 -3.98 16.89 -17.75
N PHE A 186 -4.80 16.08 -17.06
CA PHE A 186 -6.26 16.28 -16.97
C PHE A 186 -6.94 16.48 -18.34
N ASP A 187 -6.45 15.81 -19.39
CA ASP A 187 -6.99 15.90 -20.75
C ASP A 187 -7.37 14.53 -21.32
N ILE A 188 -8.43 14.50 -22.14
CA ILE A 188 -9.06 13.26 -22.65
C ILE A 188 -8.05 12.39 -23.41
N GLU A 189 -7.11 12.97 -24.16
CA GLU A 189 -6.17 12.20 -24.96
C GLU A 189 -5.12 11.51 -24.08
N SER A 190 -4.69 12.14 -22.99
CA SER A 190 -3.80 11.51 -22.01
C SER A 190 -4.48 10.35 -21.29
N LEU A 191 -5.74 10.50 -20.85
CA LEU A 191 -6.50 9.40 -20.25
C LEU A 191 -6.74 8.26 -21.25
N LYS A 192 -7.15 8.60 -22.48
CA LYS A 192 -7.31 7.63 -23.57
C LYS A 192 -6.01 6.86 -23.84
N GLY A 193 -4.87 7.54 -23.79
CA GLY A 193 -3.55 6.93 -23.93
C GLY A 193 -3.32 5.84 -22.89
N TRP A 194 -3.60 6.12 -21.61
CA TRP A 194 -3.48 5.16 -20.53
C TRP A 194 -4.44 3.96 -20.67
N ILE A 195 -5.73 4.22 -20.92
CA ILE A 195 -6.73 3.15 -21.07
C ILE A 195 -6.42 2.26 -22.28
N THR A 196 -5.94 2.86 -23.38
CA THR A 196 -5.48 2.10 -24.56
C THR A 196 -4.24 1.26 -24.23
N TYR A 197 -3.32 1.76 -23.41
CA TYR A 197 -2.15 1.02 -22.98
C TYR A 197 -2.54 -0.19 -22.13
N ILE A 198 -3.35 -0.01 -21.08
CA ILE A 198 -3.89 -1.11 -20.26
C ILE A 198 -4.54 -2.16 -21.14
N LYS A 199 -5.43 -1.75 -22.05
CA LYS A 199 -6.14 -2.65 -22.93
C LYS A 199 -5.18 -3.52 -23.76
N LYS A 200 -4.04 -2.97 -24.20
CA LYS A 200 -3.03 -3.70 -25.00
C LYS A 200 -2.22 -4.71 -24.20
N LEU A 201 -2.09 -4.56 -22.89
CA LEU A 201 -1.30 -5.49 -22.06
C LEU A 201 -1.92 -6.90 -22.05
N ASN A 202 -3.26 -6.98 -22.03
CA ASN A 202 -3.99 -8.24 -22.00
C ASN A 202 -4.07 -8.98 -23.36
N TYR A 203 -3.53 -8.40 -24.43
CA TYR A 203 -3.42 -9.06 -25.74
C TYR A 203 -1.98 -9.48 -26.06
N LYS A 204 -1.07 -9.43 -25.07
CA LYS A 204 0.26 -10.03 -25.13
C LYS A 204 0.28 -11.32 -24.32
N GLY A 205 -0.55 -12.26 -24.74
CA GLY A 205 -0.55 -13.67 -24.33
C GLY A 205 -0.62 -14.53 -25.58
#